data_AF-A0A7S2P0Q1-F1
#
_entry.id   AF-A0A7S2P0Q1-F1
#
_cell.length_a   1.000
_cell.length_b   1.000
_cell.length_c   1.000
_cell.angle_alpha   90.00
_cell.angle_beta   90.00
_cell.angle_gamma   90.00
#
_symmetry.space_group_name_H-M   'P 1'
#
loop_
_entity.id
_entity.type
_entity.pdbx_description
1 polymer ?
#
loop_
_entity_poly.entity_id
_entity_poly.type
_entity_poly.pdbx_seq_one_letter_code
_entity_poly.pdbx_strand_id
1 'polypeptide(L)'
;VRLVRVPAKTWPKGSKRPLYNIQAAYPRLVDASRSPEYAPVGDQQDSEPLAEIPQVEHTFGYWDTYHGVQNEVGLSIGESTCTAMTVGWPADNDKPYGYNRAGIEELSKI
;
A
#
# COMPACT_ATOMS: atom_id res chain seq x y z
N VAL A 1 -3.79 17.06 1.06
CA VAL A 1 -4.08 15.62 0.80
C VAL A 1 -3.59 15.31 -0.61
N ARG A 2 -2.98 14.14 -0.85
CA ARG A 2 -2.54 13.71 -2.19
C ARG A 2 -3.35 12.48 -2.59
N LEU A 3 -4.06 12.59 -3.72
CA LEU A 3 -4.76 11.49 -4.38
C LEU A 3 -3.87 11.01 -5.53
N VAL A 4 -3.52 9.73 -5.55
CA VAL A 4 -2.59 9.16 -6.53
C VAL A 4 -3.32 8.17 -7.42
N ARG A 5 -3.06 8.20 -8.74
CA ARG A 5 -3.54 7.13 -9.61
C ARG A 5 -2.54 5.98 -9.63
N VAL A 6 -2.99 4.79 -9.27
CA VAL A 6 -2.24 3.55 -9.48
C VAL A 6 -2.81 2.89 -10.74
N PRO A 7 -2.01 2.71 -11.81
CA PRO A 7 -2.51 2.14 -13.05
C PRO A 7 -2.71 0.63 -12.93
N ALA A 8 -3.62 0.09 -13.74
CA ALA A 8 -3.75 -1.35 -13.96
C ALA A 8 -2.42 -1.91 -14.48
N LYS A 9 -2.07 -3.12 -14.07
CA LYS A 9 -0.81 -3.78 -14.46
C LYS A 9 -1.01 -5.26 -14.70
N THR A 10 -0.22 -5.77 -15.64
CA THR A 10 -0.07 -7.20 -15.88
C THR A 10 1.31 -7.65 -15.43
N TRP A 11 1.36 -8.75 -14.69
CA TRP A 11 2.58 -9.28 -14.10
C TRP A 11 2.90 -10.67 -14.65
N PRO A 12 4.19 -10.98 -14.94
CA PRO A 12 4.60 -12.33 -15.28
C PRO A 12 4.24 -13.34 -14.18
N LYS A 13 3.98 -14.59 -14.57
CA LYS A 13 3.75 -15.69 -13.61
C LYS A 13 4.93 -15.83 -12.64
N GLY A 14 4.61 -15.92 -11.35
CA GLY A 14 5.61 -16.03 -10.28
C GLY A 14 6.14 -14.69 -9.77
N SER A 15 5.62 -13.57 -10.27
CA SER A 15 5.91 -12.24 -9.72
C SER A 15 5.51 -12.15 -8.25
N LYS A 16 6.16 -11.25 -7.52
CA LYS A 16 5.86 -10.96 -6.13
C LYS A 16 5.45 -9.50 -5.96
N ARG A 17 4.59 -9.24 -4.97
CA ARG A 17 4.13 -7.91 -4.57
C ARG A 17 4.75 -7.57 -3.22
N PRO A 18 5.55 -6.49 -3.12
CA PRO A 18 6.05 -6.02 -1.83
C PRO A 18 4.91 -5.44 -0.98
N LEU A 19 5.00 -5.67 0.33
CA LEU A 19 4.13 -5.09 1.35
C LEU A 19 4.91 -4.03 2.11
N TYR A 20 4.36 -2.83 2.23
CA TYR A 20 5.01 -1.71 2.89
C TYR A 20 4.30 -1.31 4.18
N ASN A 21 5.03 -0.64 5.07
CA ASN A 21 4.40 0.15 6.11
C ASN A 21 3.97 1.52 5.52
N ILE A 22 2.70 1.65 5.17
CA ILE A 22 2.15 2.89 4.59
C ILE A 22 2.02 3.95 5.68
N GLN A 23 2.63 5.12 5.46
CA GLN A 23 2.54 6.24 6.40
C GLN A 23 1.28 7.08 6.15
N ALA A 24 0.71 7.65 7.22
CA ALA A 24 -0.40 8.60 7.09
C ALA A 24 0.07 9.95 6.50
N ALA A 25 1.26 10.39 6.92
CA ALA A 25 1.92 11.61 6.48
C ALA A 25 2.70 11.41 5.17
N TYR A 26 3.09 12.51 4.52
CA TYR A 26 3.97 12.45 3.36
C TYR A 26 5.44 12.34 3.80
N PRO A 27 6.28 11.53 3.11
CA PRO A 27 5.89 10.57 2.06
C PRO A 27 5.20 9.33 2.65
N ARG A 28 4.07 8.92 2.04
CA ARG A 28 3.31 7.71 2.47
C ARG A 28 3.98 6.42 2.08
N LEU A 29 4.57 6.49 0.89
CA LEU A 29 5.26 5.43 0.18
C LEU A 29 6.14 6.14 -0.84
N VAL A 30 7.34 5.62 -1.02
CA VAL A 30 8.27 5.97 -2.10
C VAL A 30 8.52 4.68 -2.86
N ASP A 31 7.87 4.56 -4.01
CA ASP A 31 7.90 3.38 -4.88
C ASP A 31 7.44 3.77 -6.28
N ALA A 32 8.39 4.13 -7.14
CA ALA A 32 8.12 4.45 -8.54
C ALA A 32 7.50 3.26 -9.30
N SER A 33 7.74 2.04 -8.83
CA SER A 33 7.18 0.83 -9.44
C SER A 33 5.68 0.72 -9.19
N ARG A 34 5.12 1.30 -8.11
CA ARG A 34 3.67 1.33 -7.84
C ARG A 34 2.95 2.38 -8.68
N SER A 35 3.44 3.61 -8.69
CA SER A 35 2.97 4.67 -9.59
C SER A 35 4.10 5.67 -9.84
N PRO A 36 4.21 6.27 -11.04
CA PRO A 36 5.14 7.37 -11.29
C PRO A 36 4.98 8.51 -10.28
N GLU A 37 3.78 8.68 -9.74
CA GLU A 37 3.49 9.68 -8.71
C GLU A 37 4.15 9.33 -7.36
N TYR A 38 4.42 8.06 -7.07
CA TYR A 38 5.18 7.64 -5.89
C TYR A 38 6.69 7.61 -6.10
N ALA A 39 7.19 8.12 -7.24
CA ALA A 39 8.63 8.24 -7.46
C ALA A 39 9.30 9.16 -6.42
N PRO A 40 10.56 8.87 -6.03
CA PRO A 40 11.31 9.70 -5.09
C PRO A 40 11.48 11.14 -5.61
N VAL A 41 11.40 12.11 -4.70
CA VAL A 41 11.69 13.52 -4.97
C VAL A 41 12.86 13.99 -4.12
N GLY A 42 13.86 14.62 -4.74
CA GLY A 42 15.07 15.07 -4.05
C GLY A 42 15.87 13.89 -3.48
N ASP A 43 16.21 13.95 -2.20
CA ASP A 43 17.02 12.93 -1.51
C ASP A 43 16.18 11.79 -0.89
N GLN A 44 14.93 11.63 -1.31
CA GLN A 44 14.06 10.55 -0.84
C GLN A 44 14.62 9.19 -1.25
N GLN A 45 14.64 8.27 -0.30
CA GLN A 45 14.96 6.87 -0.54
C GLN A 45 13.67 6.07 -0.77
N ASP A 46 13.79 5.00 -1.55
CA ASP A 46 12.70 4.04 -1.72
C ASP A 46 12.30 3.44 -0.37
N SER A 47 11.01 3.14 -0.24
CA SER A 47 10.49 2.51 0.97
C SER A 47 10.94 1.05 1.05
N GLU A 48 11.31 0.61 2.25
CA GLU A 48 11.72 -0.77 2.49
C GLU A 48 10.50 -1.69 2.64
N PRO A 49 10.41 -2.81 1.90
CA PRO A 49 9.35 -3.79 2.06
C PRO A 49 9.42 -4.51 3.42
N LEU A 50 8.28 -4.69 4.09
CA LEU A 50 8.13 -5.51 5.29
C LEU A 50 8.08 -7.02 4.98
N ALA A 51 7.57 -7.36 3.79
CA ALA A 51 7.37 -8.72 3.30
C ALA A 51 7.04 -8.70 1.80
N GLU A 52 6.92 -9.89 1.22
CA GLU A 52 6.43 -10.10 -0.14
C GLU A 52 5.33 -11.17 -0.16
N ILE A 53 4.34 -11.00 -1.03
CA ILE A 53 3.33 -12.02 -1.32
C ILE A 53 3.33 -12.37 -2.81
N PRO A 54 2.82 -13.54 -3.21
CA PRO A 54 2.59 -13.84 -4.62
C PRO A 54 1.71 -12.77 -5.28
N GLN A 55 2.12 -12.29 -6.45
CA GLN A 55 1.39 -11.27 -7.20
C GLN A 55 0.37 -11.93 -8.13
N VAL A 56 -0.79 -11.29 -8.28
CA VAL A 56 -1.82 -11.71 -9.26
C VAL A 56 -1.42 -11.28 -10.67
N GLU A 57 -1.85 -12.03 -11.68
CA GLU A 57 -1.48 -11.76 -13.07
C GLU A 57 -1.96 -10.39 -13.57
N HIS A 58 -3.14 -9.93 -13.13
CA HIS A 58 -3.69 -8.64 -13.50
C HIS A 58 -4.25 -7.91 -12.28
N THR A 59 -3.88 -6.64 -12.10
CA THR A 59 -4.45 -5.74 -11.08
C THR A 59 -5.25 -4.63 -11.75
N PHE A 60 -6.35 -4.20 -11.12
CA PHE A 60 -7.13 -3.06 -11.61
C PHE A 60 -6.43 -1.73 -11.33
N GLY A 61 -6.72 -0.73 -12.16
CA GLY A 61 -6.37 0.64 -11.85
C GLY A 61 -7.25 1.16 -10.71
N TYR A 62 -6.66 1.92 -9.79
CA TYR A 62 -7.41 2.50 -8.66
C TYR A 62 -6.83 3.83 -8.21
N TRP A 63 -7.65 4.58 -7.47
CA TRP A 63 -7.25 5.79 -6.80
C TRP A 63 -6.79 5.48 -5.39
N ASP A 64 -5.59 5.97 -5.05
CA ASP A 64 -4.92 5.67 -3.80
C ASP A 64 -4.73 6.93 -2.94
N THR A 65 -4.88 6.73 -1.63
CA THR A 65 -4.54 7.72 -0.60
C THR A 65 -3.78 7.00 0.51
N TYR A 66 -4.15 7.21 1.77
CA TYR A 66 -3.75 6.32 2.85
C TYR A 66 -4.31 4.90 2.60
N HIS A 67 -5.55 4.82 2.12
CA HIS A 67 -6.21 3.60 1.66
C HIS A 67 -6.57 3.68 0.17
N GLY A 68 -6.83 2.51 -0.45
CA GLY A 68 -7.50 2.43 -1.74
C GLY A 68 -8.90 3.04 -1.65
N VAL A 69 -9.25 3.90 -2.61
CA VAL A 69 -10.49 4.68 -2.61
C VAL A 69 -11.54 4.04 -3.51
N GLN A 70 -11.24 3.95 -4.80
CA GLN A 70 -12.14 3.40 -5.80
C GLN A 70 -11.32 2.87 -6.98
N ASN A 71 -11.70 1.70 -7.50
CA ASN A 71 -11.08 1.11 -8.68
C ASN A 71 -11.84 1.45 -9.98
N GLU A 72 -11.27 1.07 -11.13
CA GLU A 72 -11.81 1.36 -12.44
C GLU A 72 -13.11 0.62 -12.79
N VAL A 73 -13.50 -0.39 -11.99
CA VAL A 73 -14.79 -1.07 -12.12
C VAL A 73 -15.87 -0.51 -11.18
N GLY A 74 -15.60 0.61 -10.51
CA GLY A 74 -16.56 1.31 -9.66
C GLY A 74 -16.76 0.70 -8.27
N LEU A 75 -15.86 -0.20 -7.83
CA LEU A 75 -15.83 -0.69 -6.45
C LEU A 75 -15.07 0.30 -5.57
N SER A 76 -15.71 0.75 -4.50
CA SER A 76 -15.14 1.70 -3.54
C SER A 76 -14.97 1.07 -2.17
N ILE A 77 -13.91 1.48 -1.47
CA ILE A 77 -13.58 1.03 -0.12
C ILE A 77 -13.52 2.25 0.79
N GLY A 78 -14.06 2.12 2.00
CA GLY A 78 -13.94 3.10 3.06
C GLY A 78 -13.52 2.40 4.35
N GLU A 79 -12.50 2.95 5.01
CA GLU A 79 -12.04 2.50 6.32
C GLU A 79 -12.57 3.45 7.41
N SER A 80 -12.92 2.88 8.56
CA SER A 80 -13.33 3.62 9.74
C SER A 80 -12.70 2.98 10.96
N THR A 81 -12.16 3.82 11.84
CA THR A 81 -11.59 3.35 13.11
C THR A 81 -12.68 2.86 14.05
N CYS A 82 -12.43 1.76 14.75
CA CYS A 82 -13.22 1.29 15.88
C CYS A 82 -12.29 1.14 17.09
N THR A 83 -12.81 1.34 18.31
CA THR A 83 -12.06 1.01 19.52
C THR A 83 -11.82 -0.49 19.57
N ALA A 84 -10.56 -0.90 19.73
CA ALA A 84 -10.19 -2.30 19.79
C ALA A 84 -9.23 -2.57 20.96
N MET A 85 -9.34 -3.75 21.56
CA MET A 85 -8.38 -4.26 22.55
C MET A 85 -7.12 -4.82 21.89
N THR A 86 -7.23 -5.19 20.61
CA THR A 86 -6.13 -5.68 19.78
C THR A 86 -6.00 -4.80 18.55
N VAL A 87 -4.76 -4.47 18.15
CA VAL A 87 -4.47 -3.65 16.98
C VAL A 87 -3.66 -4.46 15.97
N GLY A 88 -4.04 -4.34 14.70
CA GLY A 88 -3.46 -5.09 13.60
C GLY A 88 -2.22 -4.44 12.99
N TRP A 89 -1.30 -3.90 13.79
CA TRP A 89 -0.19 -3.10 13.26
C TRP A 89 0.82 -3.91 12.45
N PRO A 90 1.35 -3.34 11.35
CA PRO A 90 2.47 -3.92 10.63
C PRO A 90 3.69 -4.09 11.55
N ALA A 91 4.42 -5.19 11.35
CA ALA A 91 5.67 -5.51 12.01
C ALA A 91 6.78 -4.59 11.50
N ASP A 92 6.80 -3.39 12.05
CA ASP A 92 7.77 -2.32 11.80
C ASP A 92 8.70 -2.20 13.03
N ASN A 93 9.96 -1.81 12.81
CA ASN A 93 10.97 -1.70 13.86
C ASN A 93 10.57 -0.69 14.94
N ASP A 94 9.77 0.32 14.59
CA ASP A 94 9.30 1.35 15.51
C ASP A 94 8.05 0.93 16.32
N LYS A 95 7.44 -0.23 16.00
CA LYS A 95 6.21 -0.72 16.62
C LYS A 95 6.47 -2.08 17.29
N PRO A 96 6.95 -2.12 18.54
CA PRO A 96 7.34 -3.36 19.21
C PRO A 96 6.20 -4.37 19.40
N TYR A 97 4.94 -3.94 19.23
CA TYR A 97 3.74 -4.77 19.32
C TYR A 97 3.04 -4.99 17.97
N GLY A 98 3.67 -4.61 16.86
CA GLY A 98 3.21 -4.91 15.52
C GLY A 98 3.67 -6.30 15.08
N TYR A 99 2.74 -7.17 14.71
CA TYR A 99 3.03 -8.55 14.33
C TYR A 99 2.59 -8.90 12.90
N ASN A 100 1.83 -8.02 12.25
CA ASN A 100 1.26 -8.32 10.93
C ASN A 100 2.24 -7.99 9.81
N ARG A 101 2.22 -8.73 8.71
CA ARG A 101 3.00 -8.40 7.51
C ARG A 101 2.31 -7.41 6.58
N ALA A 102 0.99 -7.25 6.72
CA ALA A 102 0.18 -6.28 5.99
C ALA A 102 -0.67 -5.45 6.96
N GLY A 103 -0.63 -4.12 6.82
CA GLY A 103 -1.60 -3.21 7.43
C GLY A 103 -2.89 -3.11 6.63
N ILE A 104 -3.91 -2.48 7.19
CA ILE A 104 -5.20 -2.26 6.50
C ILE A 104 -5.03 -1.42 5.23
N GLU A 105 -4.05 -0.53 5.24
CA GLU A 105 -3.65 0.32 4.12
C GLU A 105 -3.24 -0.53 2.92
N GLU A 106 -2.42 -1.56 3.14
CA GLU A 106 -2.01 -2.50 2.09
C GLU A 106 -3.15 -3.44 1.67
N LEU A 107 -3.99 -3.87 2.62
CA LEU A 107 -5.14 -4.74 2.35
C LEU A 107 -6.24 -4.05 1.54
N SER A 108 -6.29 -2.73 1.55
CA SER A 108 -7.22 -1.95 0.71
C SER A 108 -6.73 -1.76 -0.74
N LYS A 109 -5.51 -2.19 -1.07
CA LYS A 109 -4.78 -1.90 -2.33
C LYS A 109 -4.57 -3.16 -3.18
N ILE A 110 -5.57 -4.04 -3.23
CA ILE A 110 -5.54 -5.35 -3.92
C ILE A 110 -6.24 -5.26 -5.27
#